data_AF-A0A533MMC7-F1
#
_entry.id   AF-A0A533MMC7-F1
#
_cell.length_a   1.000
_cell.length_b   1.000
_cell.length_c   1.000
_cell.angle_alpha   90.00
_cell.angle_beta   90.00
_cell.angle_gamma   90.00
#
_symmetry.space_group_name_H-M   'P 1'
#
loop_
_entity.id
_entity.type
_entity.pdbx_description
1 polymer ?
#
loop_
_entity_poly.entity_id
_entity_poly.type
_entity_poly.pdbx_seq_one_letter_code
_entity_poly.pdbx_strand_id
1 'polypeptide(L)' 'MGIHERPGIGPQQDILDIGNVITVEPGLYYHDVGGVRIEDMVVVTDKGCNNLTMLNKNLQL' A
#
# COMPACT_ATOMS: atom_id res chain seq x y z
N MET A 1 10.11 -16.58 -4.32
CA MET A 1 9.53 -15.32 -3.81
C MET A 1 8.34 -15.01 -4.69
N GLY A 2 7.17 -14.92 -4.08
CA GLY A 2 5.92 -14.54 -4.74
C GLY A 2 5.80 -13.02 -4.79
N ILE A 3 4.95 -12.51 -5.68
CA ILE A 3 4.66 -11.07 -5.73
C ILE A 3 3.82 -10.66 -4.50
N HIS A 4 2.91 -11.55 -4.05
CA HIS A 4 2.15 -11.37 -2.82
C HIS A 4 2.63 -12.39 -1.77
N GLU A 5 3.10 -11.87 -0.65
CA GLU A 5 3.56 -12.65 0.51
C GLU A 5 2.90 -12.09 1.77
N ARG A 6 2.97 -12.82 2.89
CA ARG A 6 2.44 -12.34 4.18
C ARG A 6 3.42 -11.36 4.84
N PRO A 7 2.94 -10.44 5.70
CA PRO A 7 1.54 -10.18 6.06
C PRO A 7 0.78 -9.40 4.98
N GLY A 8 -0.54 -9.57 4.93
CA GLY A 8 -1.43 -8.83 4.02
C GLY A 8 -2.21 -7.70 4.72
N ILE A 9 -2.63 -6.70 3.94
CA ILE A 9 -3.55 -5.64 4.40
C ILE A 9 -4.93 -5.91 3.78
N GLY A 10 -5.94 -6.11 4.62
CA GLY A 10 -7.30 -6.37 4.15
C GLY A 10 -8.28 -6.62 5.30
N PRO A 11 -9.47 -7.18 5.00
CA PRO A 11 -10.48 -7.49 6.02
C PRO A 11 -10.00 -8.52 7.07
N GLN A 12 -9.05 -9.36 6.70
CA GLN A 12 -8.41 -10.29 7.62
C GLN A 12 -7.31 -9.58 8.40
N GLN A 13 -7.30 -9.76 9.72
CA GLN A 13 -6.25 -9.21 10.57
C GLN A 13 -4.98 -10.05 10.44
N ASP A 14 -3.87 -9.38 10.15
CA ASP A 14 -2.50 -9.88 10.31
C ASP A 14 -1.74 -9.00 11.30
N ILE A 15 -0.71 -9.58 11.95
CA ILE A 15 0.20 -8.84 12.82
C ILE A 15 1.31 -8.25 11.95
N LEU A 16 1.61 -6.97 12.15
CA LEU A 16 2.71 -6.27 11.50
C LEU A 16 3.89 -6.18 12.47
N ASP A 17 5.01 -6.79 12.10
CA ASP A 17 6.27 -6.73 12.84
C ASP A 17 7.25 -5.76 12.20
N ILE A 18 8.18 -5.23 13.00
CA ILE A 18 9.26 -4.36 12.54
C ILE A 18 10.03 -5.05 11.41
N GLY A 19 10.25 -4.33 10.31
CA GLY A 19 10.94 -4.84 9.12
C GLY A 19 10.03 -5.49 8.09
N ASN A 20 8.74 -5.72 8.38
CA ASN A 20 7.78 -6.12 7.35
C ASN A 20 7.68 -5.04 6.28
N VAL A 21 7.70 -5.45 5.01
CA VAL A 21 7.47 -4.60 3.85
C VAL A 21 6.11 -4.96 3.29
N ILE A 22 5.23 -3.96 3.21
CA ILE A 22 3.86 -4.13 2.74
C ILE A 22 3.51 -3.04 1.73
N THR A 23 2.56 -3.37 0.85
CA THR A 23 1.98 -2.41 -0.08
C THR A 23 0.70 -1.82 0.50
N VAL A 24 0.59 -0.49 0.46
CA VAL A 24 -0.63 0.26 0.80
C VAL A 24 -1.20 0.81 -0.51
N GLU A 25 -2.31 0.22 -0.97
CA GLU A 25 -2.82 0.44 -2.34
C GLU A 25 -4.33 0.72 -2.47
N PRO A 26 -4.89 1.72 -1.76
CA PRO A 26 -6.30 2.05 -1.91
C PRO A 26 -6.62 2.50 -3.34
N GLY A 27 -7.75 2.01 -3.87
CA GLY A 27 -8.25 2.35 -5.20
C GLY A 27 -9.72 2.74 -5.20
N LEU A 28 -10.06 3.70 -6.05
CA LEU A 28 -11.44 4.10 -6.35
C LEU A 28 -11.72 3.82 -7.83
N TYR A 29 -12.86 3.19 -8.10
CA TYR A 29 -13.24 2.77 -9.45
C TYR A 29 -14.72 3.10 -9.69
N TYR A 30 -14.99 3.80 -10.78
CA TYR A 30 -16.32 4.20 -11.22
C TYR A 30 -16.54 3.71 -12.65
N HIS A 31 -17.65 3.01 -12.88
CA HIS A 31 -17.91 2.29 -14.15
C HIS A 31 -17.73 3.19 -15.38
N ASP A 32 -18.26 4.41 -15.33
CA ASP A 32 -18.33 5.32 -16.48
C ASP A 32 -17.14 6.28 -16.61
N VAL A 33 -16.28 6.35 -15.57
CA VAL A 33 -15.20 7.35 -15.48
C VAL A 33 -13.81 6.69 -15.50
N GLY A 34 -13.70 5.43 -15.07
CA GLY A 34 -12.43 4.73 -14.88
C GLY A 34 -12.06 4.62 -13.41
N GLY A 35 -10.77 4.48 -13.11
CA GLY A 35 -10.32 4.32 -11.73
C GLY A 35 -8.93 4.87 -11.48
N VAL A 36 -8.66 5.12 -10.20
CA VAL A 36 -7.38 5.58 -9.69
C VAL A 36 -6.96 4.68 -8.54
N ARG A 37 -5.70 4.27 -8.52
CA ARG A 37 -5.07 3.58 -7.40
C ARG A 37 -3.77 4.29 -7.09
N ILE A 38 -3.55 4.56 -5.82
CA ILE A 38 -2.27 5.08 -5.31
C ILE A 38 -1.64 3.94 -4.54
N GLU A 39 -0.43 3.56 -4.92
CA GLU A 39 0.28 2.41 -4.40
C GLU A 39 1.65 2.84 -3.86
N ASP A 40 1.83 2.69 -2.55
CA ASP A 40 3.10 2.96 -1.87
C ASP A 40 3.58 1.69 -1.16
N MET A 41 4.88 1.39 -1.24
CA MET A 41 5.50 0.37 -0.39
C MET A 41 6.02 1.02 0.89
N VAL A 42 5.72 0.42 2.03
CA VAL A 42 6.17 0.90 3.34
C VAL A 42 6.88 -0.21 4.11
N VAL A 43 7.87 0.17 4.90
CA VAL A 43 8.52 -0.72 5.88
C VAL A 43 8.07 -0.34 7.28
N VAL A 44 7.66 -1.34 8.07
CA VAL A 44 7.25 -1.15 9.47
C VAL A 44 8.47 -0.86 10.34
N THR A 45 8.36 0.13 11.21
CA THR A 45 9.41 0.56 12.16
C THR A 45 8.88 0.50 13.59
N ASP A 46 9.76 0.70 14.57
CA ASP A 46 9.39 0.80 15.99
C ASP A 46 8.43 1.96 16.31
N LYS A 47 8.36 2.97 15.43
CA LYS A 47 7.56 4.19 15.60
C LYS A 47 6.43 4.34 14.58
N GLY A 48 6.17 3.33 13.75
CA GLY A 48 5.16 3.38 12.70
C GLY A 48 5.66 2.73 11.41
N CYS A 49 5.75 3.50 10.32
CA CYS A 49 6.31 3.02 9.07
C CYS A 49 7.12 4.10 8.35
N ASN A 50 8.02 3.68 7.47
CA ASN A 50 8.71 4.56 6.52
C ASN A 50 8.25 4.25 5.10
N ASN A 51 7.95 5.30 4.32
CA ASN A 51 7.52 5.16 2.93
C ASN A 51 8.72 5.04 1.99
N LEU A 52 8.76 3.94 1.23
CA LEU A 52 9.80 3.65 0.26
C LEU A 52 9.46 4.19 -1.13
N THR A 53 8.21 4.58 -1.37
CA THR A 53 7.71 5.10 -2.65
C THR A 53 7.30 6.57 -2.52
N MET A 54 8.20 7.47 -2.92
CA MET A 54 7.97 8.92 -2.86
C MET A 54 7.66 9.48 -4.24
N LEU A 55 6.42 9.28 -4.70
CA LEU A 55 5.87 9.94 -5.88
C LEU A 55 4.90 11.06 -5.49
N ASN A 56 4.70 12.04 -6.36
CA ASN A 56 3.65 13.04 -6.19
C ASN A 56 2.28 12.36 -6.39
N LYS A 57 1.38 12.51 -5.41
CA LYS A 57 0.03 11.94 -5.42
C LYS A 57 -1.03 12.89 -5.99
N ASN A 58 -0.62 14.06 -6.47
CA ASN A 58 -1.50 14.98 -7.16
C ASN A 58 -1.77 14.47 -8.58
N LEU A 59 -3.03 14.19 -8.87
CA LEU A 59 -3.46 13.78 -10.20
C LEU A 59 -3.42 15.00 -11.14
N GLN A 60 -2.57 14.93 -12.15
CA GLN A 60 -2.55 15.89 -13.25
C GLN A 60 -3.16 15.20 -14.49
N LEU A 61 -4.17 15.85 -15.08
CA LEU A 61 -4.86 15.40 -16.28
C LEU A 61 -4.33 16.15 -17.51
#